data_AF-A0A2E5F9N6-F1
#
_entry.id   AF-A0A2E5F9N6-F1
#
_cell.length_a   1.000
_cell.length_b   1.000
_cell.length_c   1.000
_cell.angle_alpha   90.00
_cell.angle_beta   90.00
_cell.angle_gamma   90.00
#
_symmetry.space_group_name_H-M   'P 1'
#
loop_
_entity.id
_entity.type
_entity.pdbx_description
1 polymer ?
#
loop_
_entity_poly.entity_id
_entity_poly.type
_entity_poly.pdbx_seq_one_letter_code
_entity_poly.pdbx_strand_id
1 'polypeptide(L)'
;MKLKKIKAVETPYQDITEKDYQVEKRRLQVELLKIQQSIVAKKGRLAIVFEGRDAAGKGSTIKRFNENMMPAHFRTVELGIPTKKESKNWFRRYAKHMPKEREIVFFDRSWYTRAMIEPAMGYCSESQYKYFMGKVLNWEHALIDDGLMLVKFYLSIREDTQLFRFEDRIKNPLTFWKFSNNDLKAREKWHIFTKFKEQMFERTSSNRSPWIIVNANNKKEARLTTMLHLVRLFGHKDFQPLTGEDVIKSQSIDIAGVKFSGLTMKQLAVLKELKG
;
A
#
# COMPACT_ATOMS: atom_id res chain seq x y z
N MET A 1 -4.32 -18.13 -20.34
CA MET A 1 -3.58 -17.33 -19.33
C MET A 1 -3.60 -18.11 -18.01
N LYS A 2 -2.45 -18.55 -17.47
CA LYS A 2 -2.44 -19.31 -16.20
C LYS A 2 -2.88 -18.39 -15.05
N LEU A 3 -4.09 -18.57 -14.57
CA LEU A 3 -4.65 -17.88 -13.40
C LEU A 3 -4.14 -18.58 -12.14
N LYS A 4 -3.21 -17.91 -11.43
CA LYS A 4 -3.05 -17.85 -9.95
C LYS A 4 -1.60 -17.54 -9.56
N LYS A 5 -1.43 -16.40 -8.86
CA LYS A 5 -0.62 -16.30 -7.63
C LYS A 5 -1.16 -15.12 -6.82
N ILE A 6 -2.25 -15.34 -6.07
CA ILE A 6 -2.57 -14.46 -4.94
C ILE A 6 -1.41 -14.62 -3.97
N LYS A 7 -0.73 -13.51 -3.66
CA LYS A 7 0.36 -13.52 -2.69
C LYS A 7 -0.18 -12.99 -1.38
N ALA A 8 -0.65 -13.88 -0.51
CA ALA A 8 -0.78 -13.52 0.89
C ALA A 8 0.64 -13.31 1.43
N VAL A 9 0.89 -12.12 2.00
CA VAL A 9 2.19 -11.79 2.59
C VAL A 9 2.05 -11.88 4.09
N GLU A 10 2.79 -12.81 4.68
CA GLU A 10 2.94 -12.91 6.13
C GLU A 10 3.77 -11.73 6.64
N THR A 11 3.32 -11.16 7.75
CA THR A 11 4.03 -10.05 8.41
C THR A 11 5.13 -10.62 9.31
N PRO A 12 6.40 -10.18 9.15
CA PRO A 12 7.46 -10.51 10.10
C PRO A 12 7.42 -9.63 11.35
N TYR A 13 6.47 -8.70 11.45
CA TYR A 13 6.43 -7.65 12.48
C TYR A 13 5.39 -7.92 13.57
N GLN A 14 5.08 -9.19 13.86
CA GLN A 14 4.09 -9.54 14.88
C GLN A 14 4.47 -8.91 16.22
N ASP A 15 3.48 -8.30 16.88
CA ASP A 15 3.60 -7.68 18.21
C ASP A 15 4.70 -6.60 18.32
N ILE A 16 5.00 -5.93 17.21
CA ILE A 16 6.04 -4.89 17.16
C ILE A 16 5.74 -3.73 18.13
N THR A 17 6.75 -3.36 18.94
CA THR A 17 6.65 -2.22 19.85
C THR A 17 6.59 -0.89 19.08
N GLU A 18 6.12 0.18 19.73
CA GLU A 18 6.12 1.51 19.09
C GLU A 18 7.54 1.98 18.73
N LYS A 19 8.52 1.71 19.60
CA LYS A 19 9.91 2.06 19.37
C LYS A 19 10.43 1.36 18.11
N ASP A 20 10.24 0.06 18.01
CA ASP A 20 10.77 -0.75 16.91
C ASP A 20 10.05 -0.41 15.60
N TYR A 21 8.75 -0.14 15.66
CA TYR A 21 7.99 0.35 14.51
C TYR A 21 8.59 1.65 13.94
N GLN A 22 8.94 2.62 14.78
CA GLN A 22 9.52 3.88 14.29
C GLN A 22 10.91 3.66 13.67
N VAL A 23 11.73 2.80 14.27
CA VAL A 23 13.06 2.45 13.75
C VAL A 23 12.93 1.77 12.39
N GLU A 24 12.10 0.73 12.29
CA GLU A 24 11.95 -0.05 11.06
C GLU A 24 11.29 0.76 9.95
N LYS A 25 10.26 1.56 10.28
CA LYS A 25 9.63 2.49 9.33
C LYS A 25 10.68 3.40 8.70
N ARG A 26 11.60 3.95 9.52
CA ARG A 26 12.68 4.82 9.02
C ARG A 26 13.64 4.05 8.11
N ARG A 27 14.04 2.83 8.48
CA ARG A 27 14.91 1.98 7.63
C ARG A 27 14.26 1.71 6.27
N LEU A 28 12.99 1.32 6.26
CA LEU A 28 12.25 1.07 5.03
C LEU A 28 12.07 2.35 4.20
N GLN A 29 11.80 3.50 4.81
CA GLN A 29 11.69 4.78 4.12
C GLN A 29 12.98 5.22 3.43
N VAL A 30 14.16 4.91 4.01
CA VAL A 30 15.45 5.13 3.33
C VAL A 30 15.54 4.29 2.05
N GLU A 31 15.13 3.02 2.11
CA GLU A 31 15.12 2.16 0.92
C GLU A 31 14.10 2.60 -0.13
N LEU A 32 12.92 3.08 0.31
CA LEU A 32 11.92 3.67 -0.59
C LEU A 32 12.45 4.92 -1.31
N LEU A 33 13.26 5.74 -0.65
CA LEU A 33 13.92 6.89 -1.28
C LEU A 33 14.92 6.46 -2.35
N LYS A 34 15.75 5.44 -2.09
CA LYS A 34 16.66 4.87 -3.09
C LYS A 34 15.90 4.30 -4.29
N ILE A 35 14.78 3.61 -4.05
CA ILE A 35 13.89 3.12 -5.11
C ILE A 35 13.36 4.28 -5.94
N GLN A 36 12.89 5.36 -5.29
CA GLN A 36 12.42 6.54 -6.00
C GLN A 36 13.52 7.18 -6.85
N GLN A 37 14.75 7.34 -6.32
CA GLN A 37 15.89 7.83 -7.08
C GLN A 37 16.19 6.97 -8.31
N SER A 38 16.15 5.64 -8.17
CA SER A 38 16.33 4.70 -9.28
C SER A 38 15.24 4.86 -10.35
N ILE A 39 13.97 5.02 -9.94
CA ILE A 39 12.84 5.28 -10.85
C ILE A 39 13.06 6.59 -11.61
N VAL A 40 13.47 7.65 -10.93
CA VAL A 40 13.74 8.95 -11.56
C VAL A 40 14.90 8.87 -12.55
N ALA A 41 16.02 8.27 -12.15
CA ALA A 41 17.20 8.11 -12.99
C ALA A 41 16.89 7.33 -14.27
N LYS A 42 16.09 6.26 -14.15
CA LYS A 42 15.72 5.37 -15.26
C LYS A 42 14.47 5.80 -16.02
N LYS A 43 13.91 6.99 -15.74
CA LYS A 43 12.63 7.46 -16.31
C LYS A 43 11.46 6.48 -16.11
N GLY A 44 11.52 5.65 -15.07
CA GLY A 44 10.53 4.64 -14.77
C GLY A 44 9.17 5.22 -14.39
N ARG A 45 8.13 4.39 -14.50
CA ARG A 45 6.74 4.74 -14.19
C ARG A 45 6.18 3.69 -13.23
N LEU A 46 5.82 4.08 -12.01
CA LEU A 46 5.33 3.13 -10.99
C LEU A 46 3.94 3.52 -10.50
N ALA A 47 2.97 2.61 -10.63
CA ALA A 47 1.66 2.72 -10.02
C ALA A 47 1.54 1.74 -8.84
N ILE A 48 1.12 2.25 -7.68
CA ILE A 48 0.87 1.44 -6.48
C ILE A 48 -0.59 1.62 -6.08
N VAL A 49 -1.36 0.54 -6.22
CA VAL A 49 -2.79 0.49 -5.93
C VAL A 49 -3.02 -0.03 -4.52
N PHE A 50 -3.76 0.72 -3.72
CA PHE A 50 -4.26 0.26 -2.43
C PHE A 50 -5.77 0.07 -2.51
N GLU A 51 -6.20 -1.19 -2.46
CA GLU A 51 -7.58 -1.60 -2.24
C GLU A 51 -7.76 -2.21 -0.84
N GLY A 52 -9.00 -2.38 -0.45
CA GLY A 52 -9.37 -2.93 0.85
C GLY A 52 -10.66 -2.30 1.35
N ARG A 53 -11.27 -2.95 2.34
CA ARG A 53 -12.51 -2.48 2.97
C ARG A 53 -12.37 -1.06 3.54
N ASP A 54 -13.51 -0.45 3.79
CA ASP A 54 -13.54 0.80 4.56
C ASP A 54 -12.94 0.56 5.94
N ALA A 55 -12.21 1.56 6.43
CA ALA A 55 -11.36 1.48 7.62
C ALA A 55 -10.16 0.50 7.56
N ALA A 56 -9.84 -0.13 6.42
CA ALA A 56 -8.66 -1.02 6.32
C ALA A 56 -7.31 -0.31 6.50
N GLY A 57 -7.24 1.01 6.26
CA GLY A 57 -6.05 1.82 6.54
C GLY A 57 -5.24 2.26 5.31
N LYS A 58 -5.83 2.23 4.11
CA LYS A 58 -5.24 2.61 2.81
C LYS A 58 -4.51 3.98 2.85
N GLY A 59 -5.25 5.08 3.00
CA GLY A 59 -4.64 6.41 3.06
C GLY A 59 -3.61 6.60 4.18
N SER A 60 -3.80 5.95 5.34
CA SER A 60 -2.81 6.00 6.43
C SER A 60 -1.52 5.26 6.07
N THR A 61 -1.60 4.24 5.22
CA THR A 61 -0.45 3.48 4.73
C THR A 61 0.29 4.29 3.67
N ILE A 62 -0.45 4.84 2.69
CA ILE A 62 0.10 5.75 1.67
C ILE A 62 0.82 6.92 2.33
N LYS A 63 0.22 7.54 3.35
CA LYS A 63 0.84 8.64 4.13
C LYS A 63 2.20 8.26 4.74
N ARG A 64 2.43 6.99 5.08
CA ARG A 64 3.73 6.54 5.61
C ARG A 64 4.71 6.16 4.50
N PHE A 65 4.24 5.73 3.34
CA PHE A 65 5.11 5.54 2.18
C PHE A 65 5.73 6.86 1.75
N ASN A 66 4.90 7.90 1.61
CA ASN A 66 5.30 9.16 1.01
C ASN A 66 5.78 10.22 2.01
N GLU A 67 5.82 9.89 3.31
CA GLU A 67 6.23 10.80 4.40
C GLU A 67 7.58 11.48 4.15
N ASN A 68 8.53 10.75 3.56
CA ASN A 68 9.90 11.20 3.31
C ASN A 68 10.31 11.12 1.83
N MET A 69 9.38 10.88 0.90
CA MET A 69 9.70 10.79 -0.54
C MET A 69 9.94 12.19 -1.14
N MET A 70 10.68 12.27 -2.24
CA MET A 70 10.89 13.48 -3.04
C MET A 70 9.54 13.95 -3.63
N PRO A 71 8.98 15.10 -3.20
CA PRO A 71 7.63 15.52 -3.57
C PRO A 71 7.40 15.74 -5.07
N ALA A 72 8.44 16.12 -5.81
CA ALA A 72 8.37 16.34 -7.25
C ALA A 72 8.12 15.05 -8.07
N HIS A 73 8.31 13.88 -7.45
CA HIS A 73 8.32 12.59 -8.14
C HIS A 73 7.28 11.60 -7.60
N PHE A 74 6.32 12.07 -6.80
CA PHE A 74 5.15 11.26 -6.45
C PHE A 74 3.87 12.06 -6.36
N ARG A 75 2.74 11.37 -6.49
CA ARG A 75 1.43 11.91 -6.09
C ARG A 75 0.49 10.83 -5.60
N THR A 76 -0.54 11.25 -4.88
CA THR A 76 -1.65 10.40 -4.46
C THR A 76 -2.90 10.76 -5.25
N VAL A 77 -3.60 9.75 -5.75
CA VAL A 77 -4.86 9.86 -6.47
C VAL A 77 -5.95 9.25 -5.60
N GLU A 78 -6.92 10.08 -5.23
CA GLU A 78 -8.13 9.69 -4.52
C GLU A 78 -9.32 10.28 -5.29
N LEU A 79 -9.91 9.49 -6.18
CA LEU A 79 -11.04 9.96 -7.00
C LEU A 79 -12.36 9.75 -6.25
N GLY A 80 -13.21 10.78 -6.25
CA GLY A 80 -14.56 10.70 -5.69
C GLY A 80 -15.55 9.94 -6.57
N ILE A 81 -16.84 10.27 -6.41
CA ILE A 81 -17.94 9.66 -7.18
C ILE A 81 -17.80 10.03 -8.67
N PRO A 82 -17.88 9.08 -9.62
CA PRO A 82 -17.80 9.36 -11.05
C PRO A 82 -19.02 10.17 -11.53
N THR A 83 -18.79 11.10 -12.45
CA THR A 83 -19.85 11.64 -13.31
C THR A 83 -20.42 10.54 -14.24
N LYS A 84 -21.61 10.77 -14.81
CA LYS A 84 -22.19 9.85 -15.82
C LYS A 84 -21.23 9.56 -16.98
N LYS A 85 -20.48 10.59 -17.45
CA LYS A 85 -19.50 10.46 -18.54
C LYS A 85 -18.31 9.61 -18.12
N GLU A 86 -17.76 9.82 -16.93
CA GLU A 86 -16.66 9.01 -16.39
C GLU A 86 -17.09 7.56 -16.13
N SER A 87 -18.29 7.35 -15.61
CA SER A 87 -18.84 6.01 -15.39
C SER A 87 -18.95 5.22 -16.70
N LYS A 88 -19.35 5.87 -17.81
CA LYS A 88 -19.32 5.23 -19.15
C LYS A 88 -17.90 4.98 -19.67
N ASN A 89 -16.91 5.77 -19.24
CA ASN A 89 -15.54 5.74 -19.75
C ASN A 89 -14.55 5.33 -18.66
N TRP A 90 -14.81 4.20 -18.00
CA TRP A 90 -14.14 3.81 -16.75
C TRP A 90 -12.60 3.78 -16.85
N PHE A 91 -12.05 3.05 -17.82
CA PHE A 91 -10.60 2.97 -18.00
C PHE A 91 -9.98 4.32 -18.36
N ARG A 92 -10.66 5.12 -19.20
CA ARG A 92 -10.19 6.47 -19.56
C ARG A 92 -10.15 7.40 -18.36
N ARG A 93 -11.06 7.24 -17.39
CA ARG A 93 -11.05 7.98 -16.13
C ARG A 93 -9.70 7.81 -15.41
N TYR A 94 -9.27 6.57 -15.22
CA TYR A 94 -8.03 6.26 -14.50
C TYR A 94 -6.76 6.42 -15.36
N ALA A 95 -6.84 6.21 -16.67
CA ALA A 95 -5.71 6.37 -17.59
C ALA A 95 -5.10 7.79 -17.52
N LYS A 96 -5.94 8.82 -17.32
CA LYS A 96 -5.50 10.22 -17.13
C LYS A 96 -4.59 10.43 -15.92
N HIS A 97 -4.64 9.51 -14.95
CA HIS A 97 -3.92 9.59 -13.69
C HIS A 97 -2.77 8.58 -13.62
N MET A 98 -2.46 7.86 -14.69
CA MET A 98 -1.29 6.98 -14.72
C MET A 98 0.01 7.77 -14.53
N PRO A 99 1.05 7.15 -13.93
CA PRO A 99 2.34 7.79 -13.77
C PRO A 99 2.94 8.20 -15.13
N LYS A 100 3.46 9.42 -15.20
CA LYS A 100 4.39 9.85 -16.26
C LYS A 100 5.79 9.31 -15.96
N GLU A 101 6.73 9.50 -16.90
CA GLU A 101 8.14 9.20 -16.63
C GLU A 101 8.62 9.88 -15.35
N ARG A 102 9.43 9.16 -14.56
CA ARG A 102 10.01 9.64 -13.29
C ARG A 102 8.98 9.87 -12.19
N GLU A 103 7.82 9.21 -12.27
CA GLU A 103 6.70 9.41 -11.34
C GLU A 103 6.28 8.09 -10.66
N ILE A 104 6.05 8.19 -9.34
CA ILE A 104 5.34 7.18 -8.55
C ILE A 104 3.93 7.68 -8.25
N VAL A 105 2.90 6.93 -8.61
CA VAL A 105 1.50 7.28 -8.31
C VAL A 105 0.91 6.27 -7.35
N PHE A 106 0.46 6.77 -6.20
CA PHE A 106 -0.33 6.01 -5.24
C PHE A 106 -1.82 6.19 -5.53
N PHE A 107 -2.56 5.10 -5.63
CA PHE A 107 -4.01 5.11 -5.78
C PHE A 107 -4.66 4.69 -4.45
N ASP A 108 -5.35 5.62 -3.76
CA ASP A 108 -6.25 5.29 -2.64
C ASP A 108 -7.62 4.96 -3.21
N ARG A 109 -7.90 3.65 -3.32
CA ARG A 109 -8.85 3.09 -4.29
C ARG A 109 -8.44 3.35 -5.73
N SER A 110 -8.99 2.56 -6.64
CA SER A 110 -8.58 2.53 -8.03
C SER A 110 -9.75 2.17 -8.94
N TRP A 111 -9.44 1.80 -10.18
CA TRP A 111 -10.39 1.22 -11.13
C TRP A 111 -11.11 -0.01 -10.56
N TYR A 112 -10.53 -0.68 -9.55
CA TYR A 112 -11.15 -1.80 -8.83
C TYR A 112 -12.33 -1.43 -7.93
N THR A 113 -12.65 -0.15 -7.77
CA THR A 113 -13.93 0.29 -7.22
C THR A 113 -15.11 -0.37 -7.96
N ARG A 114 -14.97 -0.61 -9.28
CA ARG A 114 -15.97 -1.30 -10.11
C ARG A 114 -15.96 -2.83 -9.99
N ALA A 115 -14.93 -3.43 -9.39
CA ALA A 115 -14.93 -4.86 -9.06
C ALA A 115 -15.64 -5.17 -7.74
N MET A 116 -15.70 -4.22 -6.81
CA MET A 116 -16.12 -4.49 -5.44
C MET A 116 -17.22 -3.56 -4.95
N ILE A 117 -16.96 -2.25 -4.90
CA ILE A 117 -17.84 -1.28 -4.24
C ILE A 117 -19.07 -1.01 -5.09
N GLU A 118 -18.89 -0.67 -6.37
CA GLU A 118 -20.03 -0.35 -7.24
C GLU A 118 -21.02 -1.51 -7.36
N PRO A 119 -20.62 -2.77 -7.63
CA PRO A 119 -21.59 -3.84 -7.76
C PRO A 119 -22.21 -4.26 -6.40
N ALA A 120 -21.47 -4.18 -5.27
CA ALA A 120 -22.05 -4.46 -3.96
C ALA A 120 -23.07 -3.42 -3.50
N MET A 121 -22.87 -2.16 -3.91
CA MET A 121 -23.73 -1.04 -3.53
C MET A 121 -24.79 -0.70 -4.58
N GLY A 122 -24.75 -1.30 -5.77
CA GLY A 122 -25.68 -1.03 -6.87
C GLY A 122 -25.37 0.26 -7.62
N TYR A 123 -24.12 0.74 -7.61
CA TYR A 123 -23.70 1.96 -8.31
C TYR A 123 -23.28 1.74 -9.76
N CYS A 124 -23.22 0.48 -10.20
CA CYS A 124 -23.04 0.12 -11.61
C CYS A 124 -24.06 -0.94 -12.04
N SER A 125 -24.37 -0.97 -13.33
CA SER A 125 -25.13 -2.07 -13.92
C SER A 125 -24.30 -3.36 -13.95
N GLU A 126 -24.99 -4.50 -14.05
CA GLU A 126 -24.34 -5.79 -14.25
C GLU A 126 -23.49 -5.82 -15.53
N SER A 127 -23.94 -5.15 -16.60
CA SER A 127 -23.20 -5.03 -17.85
C SER A 127 -21.90 -4.25 -17.67
N GLN A 128 -21.90 -3.17 -16.89
CA GLN A 128 -20.68 -2.42 -16.57
C GLN A 128 -19.70 -3.24 -15.74
N TYR A 129 -20.18 -3.99 -14.75
CA TYR A 129 -19.37 -4.92 -13.96
C TYR A 129 -18.72 -5.99 -14.83
N LYS A 130 -19.53 -6.71 -15.63
CA LYS A 130 -19.04 -7.77 -16.53
C LYS A 130 -18.03 -7.23 -17.54
N TYR A 131 -18.31 -6.07 -18.14
CA TYR A 131 -17.37 -5.41 -19.05
C TYR A 131 -16.03 -5.10 -18.37
N PHE A 132 -16.07 -4.49 -17.18
CA PHE A 132 -14.85 -4.18 -16.43
C PHE A 132 -14.05 -5.44 -16.09
N MET A 133 -14.70 -6.45 -15.51
CA MET A 133 -14.04 -7.70 -15.10
C MET A 133 -13.46 -8.48 -16.29
N GLY A 134 -14.08 -8.40 -17.46
CA GLY A 134 -13.58 -9.03 -18.69
C GLY A 134 -12.44 -8.27 -19.39
N LYS A 135 -12.18 -7.01 -19.03
CA LYS A 135 -11.21 -6.14 -19.73
C LYS A 135 -10.04 -5.67 -18.86
N VAL A 136 -10.21 -5.60 -17.54
CA VAL A 136 -9.24 -4.97 -16.63
C VAL A 136 -7.84 -5.57 -16.74
N LEU A 137 -7.71 -6.90 -16.81
CA LEU A 137 -6.39 -7.52 -16.92
C LEU A 137 -5.68 -7.19 -18.23
N ASN A 138 -6.39 -7.24 -19.36
CA ASN A 138 -5.80 -6.87 -20.65
C ASN A 138 -5.36 -5.40 -20.65
N TRP A 139 -6.16 -4.53 -20.04
CA TRP A 139 -5.82 -3.12 -19.90
C TRP A 139 -4.59 -2.91 -19.01
N GLU A 140 -4.50 -3.60 -17.86
CA GLU A 140 -3.29 -3.57 -17.02
C GLU A 140 -2.06 -4.11 -17.75
N HIS A 141 -2.21 -5.22 -18.47
CA HIS A 141 -1.11 -5.87 -19.19
C HIS A 141 -0.59 -4.99 -20.32
N ALA A 142 -1.48 -4.30 -21.04
CA ALA A 142 -1.08 -3.33 -22.05
C ALA A 142 -0.28 -2.17 -21.46
N LEU A 143 -0.67 -1.65 -20.29
CA LEU A 143 0.11 -0.63 -19.59
C LEU A 143 1.48 -1.16 -19.13
N ILE A 144 1.53 -2.40 -18.65
CA ILE A 144 2.77 -3.06 -18.25
C ILE A 144 3.68 -3.30 -19.47
N ASP A 145 3.13 -3.71 -20.60
CA ASP A 145 3.86 -3.88 -21.87
C ASP A 145 4.43 -2.54 -22.36
N ASP A 146 3.73 -1.42 -22.10
CA ASP A 146 4.24 -0.07 -22.34
C ASP A 146 5.32 0.37 -21.32
N GLY A 147 5.62 -0.44 -20.30
CA GLY A 147 6.67 -0.17 -19.31
C GLY A 147 6.17 0.39 -17.97
N LEU A 148 4.87 0.30 -17.68
CA LEU A 148 4.34 0.57 -16.34
C LEU A 148 4.76 -0.54 -15.37
N MET A 149 5.39 -0.17 -14.26
CA MET A 149 5.47 -1.04 -13.09
C MET A 149 4.18 -0.91 -12.28
N LEU A 150 3.49 -2.03 -12.03
CA LEU A 150 2.21 -2.05 -11.31
C LEU A 150 2.29 -2.94 -10.07
N VAL A 151 1.94 -2.38 -8.91
CA VAL A 151 1.83 -3.10 -7.64
C VAL A 151 0.41 -2.94 -7.09
N LYS A 152 -0.25 -4.06 -6.74
CA LYS A 152 -1.63 -4.06 -6.24
C LYS A 152 -1.70 -4.67 -4.84
N PHE A 153 -1.92 -3.82 -3.84
CA PHE A 153 -2.14 -4.23 -2.46
C PHE A 153 -3.63 -4.30 -2.14
N TYR A 154 -4.04 -5.37 -1.47
CA TYR A 154 -5.32 -5.45 -0.79
C TYR A 154 -5.10 -5.54 0.72
N LEU A 155 -5.54 -4.53 1.46
CA LEU A 155 -5.50 -4.50 2.92
C LEU A 155 -6.72 -5.24 3.48
N SER A 156 -6.46 -6.43 4.03
CA SER A 156 -7.50 -7.32 4.59
C SER A 156 -7.66 -7.10 6.08
N ILE A 157 -8.86 -6.79 6.52
CA ILE A 157 -9.23 -6.70 7.94
C ILE A 157 -10.36 -7.68 8.24
N ARG A 158 -10.45 -8.10 9.49
CA ARG A 158 -11.59 -8.84 10.03
C ARG A 158 -12.77 -7.90 10.31
N GLU A 159 -13.94 -8.48 10.46
CA GLU A 159 -15.20 -7.75 10.66
C GLU A 159 -15.24 -7.02 12.01
N ASP A 160 -14.73 -7.64 13.07
CA ASP A 160 -14.53 -7.07 14.41
C ASP A 160 -13.60 -5.85 14.36
N THR A 161 -12.49 -5.95 13.63
CA THR A 161 -11.53 -4.86 13.47
C THR A 161 -12.14 -3.68 12.72
N GLN A 162 -13.00 -3.95 11.73
CA GLN A 162 -13.72 -2.89 11.05
C GLN A 162 -14.67 -2.16 12.00
N LEU A 163 -15.42 -2.90 12.82
CA LEU A 163 -16.35 -2.33 13.80
C LEU A 163 -15.63 -1.42 14.78
N PHE A 164 -14.59 -1.95 15.42
CA PHE A 164 -13.76 -1.21 16.35
C PHE A 164 -13.24 0.10 15.74
N ARG A 165 -12.75 0.06 14.49
CA ARG A 165 -12.24 1.25 13.81
C ARG A 165 -13.33 2.26 13.43
N PHE A 166 -14.57 1.83 13.24
CA PHE A 166 -15.68 2.76 13.06
C PHE A 166 -16.03 3.46 14.37
N GLU A 167 -16.11 2.72 15.48
CA GLU A 167 -16.34 3.31 16.80
C GLU A 167 -15.23 4.28 17.20
N ASP A 168 -13.96 3.89 17.02
CA ASP A 168 -12.79 4.75 17.24
C ASP A 168 -12.88 6.05 16.43
N ARG A 169 -13.29 5.96 15.15
CA ARG A 169 -13.47 7.15 14.31
C ARG A 169 -14.54 8.09 14.83
N ILE A 170 -15.71 7.56 15.21
CA ILE A 170 -16.84 8.34 15.73
C ILE A 170 -16.46 9.06 17.02
N LYS A 171 -15.73 8.37 17.91
CA LYS A 171 -15.32 8.91 19.22
C LYS A 171 -14.14 9.90 19.11
N ASN A 172 -13.35 9.85 18.04
CA ASN A 172 -12.14 10.65 17.91
C ASN A 172 -12.39 11.99 17.16
N PRO A 173 -12.13 13.15 17.80
CA PRO A 173 -12.43 14.48 17.25
C PRO A 173 -11.63 14.82 15.99
N LEU A 174 -10.54 14.10 15.69
CA LEU A 174 -9.72 14.32 14.49
C LEU A 174 -10.11 13.41 13.31
N THR A 175 -10.98 12.43 13.54
CA THR A 175 -11.31 11.43 12.51
C THR A 175 -12.79 11.16 12.32
N PHE A 176 -13.69 11.80 13.08
CA PHE A 176 -15.14 11.61 12.96
C PHE A 176 -15.65 11.85 11.53
N TRP A 177 -15.10 12.84 10.82
CA TRP A 177 -15.44 13.17 9.44
C TRP A 177 -15.18 12.04 8.43
N LYS A 178 -14.40 11.01 8.81
CA LYS A 178 -14.10 9.84 7.96
C LYS A 178 -15.15 8.73 8.05
N PHE A 179 -16.24 8.96 8.78
CA PHE A 179 -17.34 8.03 8.94
C PHE A 179 -18.61 8.61 8.30
N SER A 180 -19.35 7.76 7.60
CA SER A 180 -20.57 8.12 6.89
C SER A 180 -21.65 7.04 7.03
N ASN A 181 -22.91 7.40 6.79
CA ASN A 181 -24.01 6.42 6.72
C ASN A 181 -23.77 5.34 5.65
N ASN A 182 -22.96 5.64 4.63
CA ASN A 182 -22.61 4.67 3.61
C ASN A 182 -21.69 3.56 4.16
N ASP A 183 -20.84 3.88 5.15
CA ASP A 183 -19.96 2.90 5.79
C ASP A 183 -20.78 1.86 6.58
N LEU A 184 -21.89 2.27 7.22
CA LEU A 184 -22.82 1.35 7.90
C LEU A 184 -23.49 0.40 6.91
N LYS A 185 -24.04 0.93 5.81
CA LYS A 185 -24.64 0.11 4.74
C LYS A 185 -23.62 -0.86 4.13
N ALA A 186 -22.38 -0.41 3.96
CA ALA A 186 -21.31 -1.27 3.44
C ALA A 186 -20.96 -2.40 4.41
N ARG A 187 -21.03 -2.15 5.73
CA ARG A 187 -20.83 -3.14 6.77
C ARG A 187 -21.92 -4.21 6.77
N GLU A 188 -23.20 -3.82 6.73
CA GLU A 188 -24.33 -4.76 6.65
C GLU A 188 -24.18 -5.72 5.47
N LYS A 189 -23.55 -5.26 4.39
CA LYS A 189 -23.27 -6.03 3.17
C LYS A 189 -21.94 -6.80 3.23
N TRP A 190 -21.38 -7.07 4.41
CA TRP A 190 -20.06 -7.71 4.59
C TRP A 190 -19.85 -8.92 3.65
N HIS A 191 -20.79 -9.87 3.65
CA HIS A 191 -20.73 -11.07 2.83
C HIS A 191 -20.82 -10.80 1.32
N ILE A 192 -21.60 -9.80 0.89
CA ILE A 192 -21.69 -9.39 -0.52
C ILE A 192 -20.34 -8.84 -0.99
N PHE A 193 -19.74 -7.96 -0.19
CA PHE A 193 -18.38 -7.45 -0.46
C PHE A 193 -17.34 -8.58 -0.47
N THR A 194 -17.46 -9.58 0.40
CA THR A 194 -16.57 -10.76 0.41
C THR A 194 -16.66 -11.52 -0.91
N LYS A 195 -17.88 -11.77 -1.43
CA LYS A 195 -18.10 -12.44 -2.72
C LYS A 195 -17.47 -11.69 -3.89
N PHE A 196 -17.64 -10.37 -3.97
CA PHE A 196 -17.05 -9.57 -5.04
C PHE A 196 -15.53 -9.47 -4.93
N LYS A 197 -14.98 -9.36 -3.72
CA LYS A 197 -13.53 -9.42 -3.45
C LYS A 197 -12.94 -10.75 -3.96
N GLU A 198 -13.59 -11.88 -3.68
CA GLU A 198 -13.12 -13.19 -4.14
C GLU A 198 -13.15 -13.33 -5.66
N GLN A 199 -14.25 -12.91 -6.30
CA GLN A 199 -14.33 -12.85 -7.77
C GLN A 199 -13.27 -11.94 -8.39
N MET A 200 -13.01 -10.79 -7.76
CA MET A 200 -11.95 -9.87 -8.18
C MET A 200 -10.60 -10.58 -8.14
N PHE A 201 -10.23 -11.22 -7.04
CA PHE A 201 -8.94 -11.90 -6.94
C PHE A 201 -8.80 -13.04 -7.93
N GLU A 202 -9.82 -13.88 -8.04
CA GLU A 202 -9.82 -15.04 -8.94
C GLU A 202 -9.60 -14.64 -10.39
N ARG A 203 -10.28 -13.57 -10.84
CA ARG A 203 -10.27 -13.16 -12.24
C ARG A 203 -9.21 -12.13 -12.59
N THR A 204 -8.64 -11.45 -11.60
CA THR A 204 -7.76 -10.29 -11.85
C THR A 204 -6.39 -10.36 -11.15
N SER A 205 -6.05 -11.50 -10.56
CA SER A 205 -4.68 -11.80 -10.12
C SER A 205 -3.95 -12.63 -11.18
N SER A 206 -2.85 -12.11 -11.71
CA SER A 206 -2.04 -12.78 -12.74
C SER A 206 -0.56 -12.72 -12.39
N ASN A 207 0.28 -13.52 -13.07
CA ASN A 207 1.74 -13.46 -12.84
C ASN A 207 2.34 -12.08 -13.15
N ARG A 208 1.79 -11.39 -14.15
CA ARG A 208 2.23 -10.05 -14.57
C ARG A 208 1.66 -8.93 -13.68
N SER A 209 0.46 -9.13 -13.14
CA SER A 209 -0.24 -8.18 -12.29
C SER A 209 -0.89 -8.91 -11.11
N PRO A 210 -0.11 -9.35 -10.11
CA PRO A 210 -0.61 -10.13 -8.99
C PRO A 210 -1.31 -9.24 -7.97
N TRP A 211 -2.29 -9.81 -7.26
CA TRP A 211 -2.78 -9.24 -6.01
C TRP A 211 -1.90 -9.66 -4.84
N ILE A 212 -1.50 -8.66 -4.04
CA ILE A 212 -0.74 -8.83 -2.81
C ILE A 212 -1.69 -8.56 -1.64
N ILE A 213 -2.03 -9.60 -0.89
CA ILE A 213 -2.95 -9.50 0.25
C ILE A 213 -2.13 -9.34 1.52
N VAL A 214 -2.42 -8.28 2.27
CA VAL A 214 -1.74 -7.97 3.54
C VAL A 214 -2.77 -7.98 4.65
N ASN A 215 -2.49 -8.75 5.71
CA ASN A 215 -3.25 -8.66 6.95
C ASN A 215 -3.05 -7.27 7.56
N ALA A 216 -4.14 -6.52 7.63
CA ALA A 216 -4.16 -5.13 8.05
C ALA A 216 -4.89 -4.92 9.37
N ASN A 217 -5.07 -5.98 10.18
CA ASN A 217 -5.73 -5.86 11.49
C ASN A 217 -4.93 -4.95 12.43
N ASN A 218 -3.60 -5.11 12.45
CA ASN A 218 -2.68 -4.14 13.05
C ASN A 218 -2.20 -3.14 11.98
N LYS A 219 -2.44 -1.84 12.21
CA LYS A 219 -2.06 -0.78 11.24
C LYS A 219 -0.55 -0.66 11.07
N LYS A 220 0.24 -0.83 12.15
CA LYS A 220 1.70 -0.67 12.12
C LYS A 220 2.34 -1.77 11.30
N GLU A 221 1.97 -3.01 11.59
CA GLU A 221 2.42 -4.20 10.87
C GLU A 221 2.09 -4.13 9.38
N ALA A 222 0.86 -3.73 9.04
CA ALA A 222 0.43 -3.58 7.64
C ALA A 222 1.28 -2.58 6.87
N ARG A 223 1.63 -1.45 7.50
CA ARG A 223 2.47 -0.40 6.91
C ARG A 223 3.87 -0.93 6.64
N LEU A 224 4.51 -1.55 7.64
CA LEU A 224 5.85 -2.10 7.46
C LEU A 224 5.86 -3.23 6.43
N THR A 225 4.88 -4.14 6.48
CA THR A 225 4.78 -5.27 5.56
C THR A 225 4.61 -4.82 4.10
N THR A 226 3.76 -3.83 3.84
CA THR A 226 3.59 -3.29 2.48
C THR A 226 4.86 -2.60 1.99
N MET A 227 5.54 -1.82 2.84
CA MET A 227 6.82 -1.18 2.48
C MET A 227 7.91 -2.22 2.23
N LEU A 228 8.07 -3.20 3.12
CA LEU A 228 9.01 -4.30 2.99
C LEU A 228 8.80 -5.06 1.67
N HIS A 229 7.55 -5.33 1.32
CA HIS A 229 7.23 -5.97 0.04
C HIS A 229 7.73 -5.15 -1.15
N LEU A 230 7.52 -3.84 -1.14
CA LEU A 230 7.99 -2.96 -2.22
C LEU A 230 9.52 -2.88 -2.25
N VAL A 231 10.17 -2.80 -1.08
CA VAL A 231 11.63 -2.80 -0.93
C VAL A 231 12.26 -4.06 -1.49
N ARG A 232 11.72 -5.23 -1.16
CA ARG A 232 12.19 -6.51 -1.70
C ARG A 232 11.90 -6.68 -3.18
N LEU A 233 10.85 -6.03 -3.70
CA LEU A 233 10.47 -6.13 -5.11
C LEU A 233 11.39 -5.31 -6.02
N PHE A 234 11.75 -4.08 -5.62
CA PHE A 234 12.47 -3.12 -6.49
C PHE A 234 13.85 -2.70 -5.98
N GLY A 235 14.15 -2.90 -4.70
CA GLY A 235 15.41 -2.52 -4.07
C GLY A 235 16.23 -3.75 -3.72
N HIS A 236 16.30 -4.07 -2.43
CA HIS A 236 17.14 -5.12 -1.87
C HIS A 236 16.30 -6.34 -1.49
N LYS A 237 16.39 -7.41 -2.29
CA LYS A 237 15.72 -8.69 -2.02
C LYS A 237 16.09 -9.27 -0.66
N ASP A 238 17.35 -9.07 -0.25
CA ASP A 238 17.92 -9.60 1.00
C ASP A 238 17.75 -8.64 2.18
N PHE A 239 16.96 -7.57 2.04
CA PHE A 239 16.65 -6.70 3.17
C PHE A 239 16.02 -7.52 4.30
N GLN A 240 16.71 -7.53 5.44
CA GLN A 240 16.27 -8.23 6.65
C GLN A 240 15.44 -7.29 7.52
N PRO A 241 14.16 -7.63 7.75
CA PRO A 241 13.28 -6.85 8.59
C PRO A 241 13.74 -6.92 10.03
N LEU A 242 13.51 -5.85 10.78
CA LEU A 242 13.62 -5.91 12.23
C LEU A 242 12.48 -6.75 12.81
N THR A 243 12.72 -8.05 12.99
CA THR A 243 11.94 -8.88 13.91
C THR A 243 12.44 -8.62 15.33
N GLY A 244 11.64 -8.91 16.37
CA GLY A 244 11.93 -8.54 17.77
C GLY A 244 13.33 -8.90 18.32
N GLU A 245 14.10 -9.75 17.64
CA GLU A 245 15.49 -10.08 17.98
C GLU A 245 16.54 -9.24 17.21
N ASP A 246 16.26 -8.87 15.95
CA ASP A 246 17.19 -8.15 15.06
C ASP A 246 17.29 -6.64 15.36
N VAL A 247 16.37 -6.08 16.15
CA VAL A 247 16.33 -4.63 16.49
C VAL A 247 17.53 -4.21 17.35
N ILE A 248 18.27 -5.17 17.92
CA ILE A 248 19.44 -4.90 18.77
C ILE A 248 20.73 -4.79 17.95
N LYS A 249 20.70 -4.60 16.62
CA LYS A 249 21.84 -3.96 15.94
C LYS A 249 21.81 -2.44 16.13
N SER A 250 21.87 -2.08 17.40
CA SER A 250 22.39 -0.82 17.86
C SER A 250 23.77 -0.63 17.23
N GLN A 251 23.96 0.42 16.44
CA GLN A 251 25.29 0.73 15.95
C GLN A 251 26.17 0.96 17.17
N SER A 252 27.31 0.28 17.18
CA SER A 252 28.29 0.41 18.25
C SER A 252 29.65 0.77 17.68
N ILE A 253 30.40 1.54 18.45
CA ILE A 253 31.77 1.93 18.16
C ILE A 253 32.56 1.86 19.46
N ASP A 254 33.78 1.34 19.37
CA ASP A 254 34.75 1.39 20.44
C ASP A 254 35.72 2.54 20.18
N ILE A 255 35.89 3.40 21.19
CA ILE A 255 36.86 4.50 21.21
C ILE A 255 37.64 4.38 22.52
N ALA A 256 38.96 4.20 22.42
CA ALA A 256 39.87 4.10 23.56
C ALA A 256 39.43 3.06 24.63
N GLY A 257 38.83 1.94 24.21
CA GLY A 257 38.38 0.87 25.10
C GLY A 257 36.99 1.08 25.71
N VAL A 258 36.28 2.15 25.32
CA VAL A 258 34.89 2.39 25.74
C VAL A 258 33.96 2.06 24.58
N LYS A 259 33.11 1.05 24.78
CA LYS A 259 32.10 0.63 23.81
C LYS A 259 30.83 1.47 23.94
N PHE A 260 30.56 2.28 22.92
CA PHE A 260 29.31 3.00 22.77
C PHE A 260 28.35 2.17 21.93
N SER A 261 27.12 1.93 22.41
CA SER A 261 26.05 1.20 21.69
C SER A 261 24.76 2.02 21.68
N GLY A 262 23.80 1.70 20.81
CA GLY A 262 22.53 2.46 20.75
C GLY A 262 22.61 3.76 19.96
N LEU A 263 23.65 3.93 19.14
CA LEU A 263 23.94 5.22 18.52
C LEU A 263 22.98 5.55 17.37
N THR A 264 22.51 6.79 17.35
CA THR A 264 21.93 7.40 16.14
C THR A 264 23.03 7.66 15.11
N MET A 265 22.68 7.75 13.81
CA MET A 265 23.67 8.05 12.75
C MET A 265 24.45 9.34 12.99
N LYS A 266 23.82 10.37 13.58
CA LYS A 266 24.48 11.63 13.92
C LYS A 266 25.52 11.43 15.03
N GLN A 267 25.18 10.66 16.07
CA GLN A 267 26.12 10.31 17.14
C GLN A 267 27.26 9.43 16.63
N LEU A 268 26.98 8.45 15.76
CA LEU A 268 28.04 7.63 15.16
C LEU A 268 28.99 8.46 14.29
N ALA A 269 28.48 9.43 13.51
CA ALA A 269 29.32 10.30 12.69
C ALA A 269 30.28 11.15 13.55
N VAL A 270 29.79 11.78 14.61
CA VAL A 270 30.61 12.55 15.57
C VAL A 270 31.64 11.65 16.26
N LEU A 271 31.22 10.46 16.71
CA LEU A 271 32.12 9.51 17.37
C LEU A 271 33.19 8.94 16.42
N LYS A 272 32.91 8.87 15.11
CA LYS A 272 33.91 8.49 14.10
C LYS A 272 34.97 9.57 13.88
N GLU A 273 34.62 10.85 14.00
CA GLU A 273 35.60 11.95 13.91
C GLU A 273 36.57 11.94 15.10
N LEU A 274 36.12 11.55 16.29
CA LEU A 274 36.94 11.44 17.49
C LEU A 274 37.89 10.22 17.51
N LYS A 275 37.76 9.32 16.51
CA LYS A 275 38.60 8.12 16.37
C LYS A 275 39.80 8.38 15.44
N GLY A 276 39.79 9.47 14.67
CA GLY A 276 40.92 9.93 13.84
C GLY A 276 41.76 10.94 14.59
#